data_AF-A0AAW4KSZ4-F1
#
_entry.id   AF-A0AAW4KSZ4-F1
#
_cell.length_a   1.000
_cell.length_b   1.000
_cell.length_c   1.000
_cell.angle_alpha   90.00
_cell.angle_beta   90.00
_cell.angle_gamma   90.00
#
_symmetry.space_group_name_H-M   'P 1'
#
loop_
_entity.id
_entity.type
_entity.pdbx_description
1 polymer ?
#
loop_
_entity_poly.entity_id
_entity_poly.type
_entity_poly.pdbx_seq_one_letter_code
_entity_poly.pdbx_strand_id
1 'polypeptide(L)' 'MNTVKTVRELRAAVTHARSAGKRIGFVPTMGNLHIGHATLVTKAAQ' A
#
# COMPACT_ATOMS: atom_id res chain seq x y z
N MET A 1 -8.56 -3.27 -6.05
CA MET A 1 -7.71 -3.64 -4.90
C MET A 1 -6.88 -4.84 -5.31
N ASN A 2 -5.55 -4.82 -5.11
CA ASN A 2 -4.65 -5.93 -5.40
C ASN A 2 -4.07 -6.45 -4.08
N THR A 3 -4.17 -7.75 -3.81
CA THR A 3 -3.64 -8.38 -2.60
C THR A 3 -2.51 -9.33 -2.99
N VAL A 4 -1.30 -9.06 -2.51
CA VAL A 4 -0.11 -9.89 -2.73
C VAL A 4 0.25 -10.61 -1.43
N LYS A 5 0.74 -11.85 -1.52
CA LYS A 5 1.02 -12.69 -0.35
C LYS A 5 2.51 -12.97 -0.17
N THR A 6 3.33 -12.66 -1.17
CA THR A 6 4.78 -12.86 -1.12
C THR A 6 5.54 -11.55 -1.26
N VAL A 7 6.75 -11.51 -0.70
CA VAL A 7 7.66 -10.37 -0.85
C VAL A 7 8.03 -10.14 -2.32
N ARG A 8 8.17 -11.21 -3.11
CA ARG A 8 8.49 -11.13 -4.54
C ARG A 8 7.40 -10.38 -5.33
N GLU A 9 6.14 -10.72 -5.11
CA GLU A 9 5.00 -10.05 -5.74
C GLU A 9 4.89 -8.58 -5.33
N LEU A 10 5.07 -8.30 -4.03
CA LEU A 10 5.06 -6.93 -3.52
C LEU A 10 6.15 -6.08 -4.19
N ARG A 11 7.38 -6.61 -4.28
CA ARG A 11 8.50 -5.91 -4.93
C ARG A 11 8.20 -5.63 -6.40
N ALA A 12 7.63 -6.60 -7.13
CA ALA A 12 7.26 -6.40 -8.53
C ALA A 12 6.23 -5.26 -8.69
N ALA A 13 5.18 -5.26 -7.86
CA ALA A 13 4.14 -4.22 -7.91
C ALA A 13 4.71 -2.83 -7.58
N VAL A 14 5.56 -2.72 -6.55
CA VAL A 14 6.21 -1.46 -6.15
C VAL A 14 7.16 -0.97 -7.23
N THR A 15 7.98 -1.84 -7.83
CA THR A 15 8.88 -1.47 -8.93
C THR A 15 8.11 -0.94 -10.13
N HIS A 16 7.03 -1.61 -10.52
CA HIS A 16 6.17 -1.14 -11.62
C HIS A 16 5.53 0.24 -11.34
N ALA A 17 5.04 0.46 -10.12
CA ALA A 17 4.50 1.76 -9.73
C ALA A 17 5.58 2.87 -9.77
N ARG A 18 6.80 2.57 -9.31
CA ARG A 18 7.94 3.49 -9.38
C ARG A 18 8.36 3.81 -10.82
N SER A 19 8.43 2.80 -11.69
CA SER A 19 8.78 3.03 -13.11
C SER A 19 7.73 3.84 -13.85
N ALA A 20 6.47 3.79 -13.40
CA ALA A 20 5.39 4.64 -13.90
C ALA A 20 5.36 6.05 -13.27
N GLY A 21 6.37 6.43 -12.48
CA GLY A 21 6.46 7.76 -11.86
C GLY A 21 5.47 8.02 -10.72
N LYS A 22 4.83 6.98 -10.16
CA LYS A 22 3.81 7.15 -9.12
C LYS A 22 4.45 7.43 -7.75
N ARG A 23 3.82 8.31 -6.97
CA ARG A 23 4.07 8.47 -5.53
C ARG A 23 3.42 7.30 -4.76
N ILE A 24 4.11 6.74 -3.79
CA ILE A 24 3.68 5.55 -3.05
C ILE A 24 3.54 5.88 -1.56
N GLY A 25 2.33 5.71 -1.01
CA GLY A 25 2.07 5.76 0.44
C GLY A 25 2.15 4.38 1.08
N PHE A 26 2.53 4.32 2.36
CA PHE A 26 2.66 3.07 3.11
C PHE A 26 1.97 3.19 4.48
N VAL A 27 1.05 2.25 4.76
CA VAL A 27 0.33 2.15 6.03
C VAL A 27 0.53 0.73 6.58
N PRO A 28 1.53 0.48 7.44
CA PRO A 28 1.73 -0.82 8.06
C PRO A 28 0.67 -1.09 9.12
N THR A 29 0.08 -2.30 9.11
CA THR A 29 -0.89 -2.75 10.12
C THR A 29 -0.70 -4.24 10.41
N MET A 30 -1.24 -4.72 11.53
CA MET A 30 -1.28 -6.15 11.88
C MET A 30 -2.67 -6.78 11.60
N GLY A 31 -3.57 -6.09 10.90
CA GLY A 31 -4.97 -6.50 10.70
C GLY A 31 -5.95 -5.88 11.70
N ASN A 32 -7.13 -6.49 11.85
CA ASN A 32 -8.24 -5.99 12.68
C ASN A 32 -8.58 -4.50 12.42
N LEU A 33 -8.92 -4.20 11.16
CA LEU A 33 -9.05 -2.82 10.68
C LEU A 33 -10.31 -2.14 11.23
N HIS A 34 -10.18 -0.83 11.49
CA HIS A 34 -11.24 0.04 12.00
C HIS A 34 -11.02 1.47 11.48
N ILE A 35 -11.91 2.41 11.82
CA ILE A 35 -11.93 3.77 11.24
C ILE A 35 -10.58 4.50 11.31
N GLY A 36 -9.82 4.32 12.39
CA GLY A 36 -8.48 4.90 12.53
C GLY A 36 -7.51 4.48 11.42
N HIS A 37 -7.56 3.21 11.01
CA HIS A 37 -6.75 2.71 9.89
C HIS A 37 -7.18 3.34 8.56
N ALA A 38 -8.48 3.49 8.33
CA ALA A 38 -9.01 4.13 7.13
C ALA A 38 -8.55 5.60 7.02
N THR A 39 -8.52 6.33 8.13
CA THR A 39 -7.99 7.71 8.16
C THR A 39 -6.54 7.80 7.72
N LEU A 40 -5.69 6.84 8.17
CA LEU A 40 -4.29 6.78 7.74
C LEU A 40 -4.17 6.48 6.24
N VAL A 41 -5.01 5.60 5.69
CA VAL A 41 -5.05 5.32 4.24
C VAL A 41 -5.48 6.55 3.45
N THR A 42 -6.52 7.26 3.88
CA THR A 42 -6.96 8.51 3.25
C THR A 42 -5.84 9.55 3.25
N LYS A 43 -5.15 9.72 4.38
CA LYS A 43 -4.01 10.64 4.49
C LYS A 43 -2.85 10.26 3.57
N ALA A 44 -2.58 8.97 3.38
CA ALA A 44 -1.51 8.48 2.51
C ALA A 44 -1.83 8.60 1.01
N ALA A 45 -3.11 8.78 0.65
CA ALA A 45 -3.58 8.92 -0.73
C ALA A 45 -3.63 10.38 -1.22
N GLN A 46 -3.40 11.35 -0.33
CA GLN A 46 -3.27 12.77 -0.65
C GLN A 46 -1.89 13.07 -1.28
#